data_AF-A0A090D024-F1
#
_entry.id   AF-A0A090D024-F1
#
_cell.length_a   1.000
_cell.length_b   1.000
_cell.length_c   1.000
_cell.angle_alpha   90.00
_cell.angle_beta   90.00
_cell.angle_gamma   90.00
#
_symmetry.space_group_name_H-M   'P 1'
#
loop_
_entity.id
_entity.type
_entity.pdbx_description
1 polymer ?
#
loop_
_entity_poly.entity_id
_entity_poly.type
_entity_poly.pdbx_seq_one_letter_code
_entity_poly.pdbx_strand_id
1 'polypeptide(L)'
;MEPPLTNNFETLFAGISSLNIIFLLIIACSIVSFALFFERLYCLKSLRNGFESFIQGIQNALEMKDLSEAIKLCDKKEGSFSSVIKAGLLKANKEREVIEQAMELQARIEIASLEKNTKILSLVAHIAPLIGLLGTVIGFIQAFSEMRLSGLVDINATKIGEALEFALITTAAGLAVAIPTTLAYHYLVARIENLVLELEATSSEVVNIMLENQ
;
A
#
# COMPACT_ATOMS: atom_id res chain seq x y z
N MET A 1 23.32 -8.71 46.22
CA MET A 1 21.89 -9.02 46.01
C MET A 1 21.46 -8.16 44.85
N GLU A 2 21.48 -8.72 43.64
CA GLU A 2 21.10 -8.00 42.41
C GLU A 2 19.60 -7.68 42.44
N PRO A 3 19.16 -6.47 42.02
CA PRO A 3 17.74 -6.19 41.88
C PRO A 3 17.19 -6.89 40.61
N PRO A 4 15.91 -7.29 40.61
CA PRO A 4 15.31 -7.99 39.49
C PRO A 4 15.06 -7.02 38.32
N LEU A 5 15.60 -7.34 37.15
CA LEU A 5 15.50 -6.59 35.89
C LEU A 5 14.13 -6.74 35.17
N THR A 6 13.02 -6.92 35.89
CA THR A 6 11.76 -7.35 35.27
C THR A 6 10.57 -6.39 35.33
N ASN A 7 10.72 -5.16 35.87
CA ASN A 7 9.56 -4.25 36.00
C ASN A 7 9.63 -2.95 35.17
N ASN A 8 10.71 -2.70 34.41
CA ASN A 8 10.84 -1.46 33.64
C ASN A 8 9.85 -1.36 32.48
N PHE A 9 9.43 -2.50 31.91
CA PHE A 9 8.47 -2.53 30.80
C PHE A 9 7.04 -2.19 31.23
N GLU A 10 6.59 -2.63 32.41
CA GLU A 10 5.25 -2.30 32.92
C GLU A 10 5.17 -0.88 33.49
N THR A 11 6.24 -0.36 34.10
CA THR A 11 6.29 1.05 34.55
C THR A 11 6.36 2.04 33.39
N LEU A 12 6.93 1.61 32.27
CA LEU A 12 6.92 2.29 30.97
C LEU A 12 5.51 2.56 30.45
N PHE A 13 4.59 1.61 30.62
CA PHE A 13 3.20 1.71 30.20
C PHE A 13 2.29 2.42 31.22
N ALA A 14 2.69 2.46 32.50
CA ALA A 14 1.87 3.03 33.58
C ALA A 14 2.02 4.54 33.77
N GLY A 15 3.15 5.15 33.35
CA GLY A 15 3.51 6.52 33.76
C GLY A 15 2.91 7.69 32.97
N ILE A 16 2.40 7.51 31.74
CA ILE A 16 2.21 8.65 30.83
C ILE A 16 1.01 8.47 29.88
N SER A 17 -0.15 8.99 30.27
CA SER A 17 -1.41 8.87 29.53
C SER A 17 -1.38 9.43 28.10
N SER A 18 -0.55 10.44 27.80
CA SER A 18 -0.40 11.01 26.46
C SER A 18 0.65 10.32 25.57
N LEU A 19 1.70 9.72 26.15
CA LEU A 19 2.74 9.02 25.38
C LEU A 19 2.32 7.61 24.94
N ASN A 20 1.46 6.94 25.72
CA ASN A 20 0.86 5.66 25.31
C ASN A 20 0.09 5.77 23.98
N ILE A 21 -0.47 6.93 23.70
CA ILE A 21 -1.23 7.19 22.47
C ILE A 21 -0.30 7.15 21.25
N ILE A 22 0.93 7.66 21.36
CA ILE A 22 1.90 7.71 20.26
C ILE A 22 2.32 6.29 19.88
N PHE A 23 2.66 5.46 20.86
CA PHE A 23 2.97 4.05 20.62
C PHE A 23 1.80 3.29 20.03
N LEU A 24 0.58 3.51 20.55
CA LEU A 24 -0.63 2.90 20.00
C LEU A 24 -0.84 3.31 18.53
N LEU A 25 -0.61 4.58 18.18
CA LEU A 25 -0.68 5.06 16.81
C LEU A 25 0.40 4.42 15.91
N ILE A 26 1.64 4.28 16.39
CA ILE A 26 2.72 3.61 15.64
C ILE A 26 2.39 2.13 15.42
N ILE A 27 1.87 1.44 16.43
CA ILE A 27 1.44 0.04 16.32
C ILE A 27 0.26 -0.08 15.35
N ALA A 28 -0.72 0.83 15.42
CA ALA A 28 -1.84 0.86 14.48
C ALA A 28 -1.35 1.07 13.04
N CYS A 29 -0.40 1.99 12.82
CA CYS A 29 0.26 2.19 11.54
C CYS A 29 0.94 0.90 11.05
N SER A 30 1.64 0.19 11.94
CA SER A 30 2.30 -1.09 11.62
C SER A 30 1.27 -2.14 11.16
N ILE A 31 0.20 -2.35 11.93
CA ILE A 31 -0.85 -3.33 11.59
C ILE A 31 -1.53 -2.98 10.26
N VAL A 32 -1.89 -1.71 10.06
CA VAL A 32 -2.51 -1.24 8.80
C VAL A 32 -1.55 -1.44 7.63
N SER A 33 -0.29 -1.07 7.77
CA SER A 33 0.71 -1.22 6.70
C SER A 33 0.88 -2.68 6.29
N PHE A 34 0.97 -3.59 7.26
CA PHE A 34 1.11 -5.01 7.03
C PHE A 34 -0.15 -5.59 6.36
N ALA A 35 -1.34 -5.30 6.91
CA ALA A 35 -2.60 -5.78 6.35
C ALA A 35 -2.77 -5.38 4.87
N LEU A 36 -2.53 -4.10 4.56
CA LEU A 36 -2.62 -3.58 3.19
C LEU A 36 -1.57 -4.19 2.26
N PHE A 37 -0.35 -4.40 2.76
CA PHE A 37 0.71 -5.03 1.98
C PHE A 37 0.34 -6.47 1.57
N PHE A 38 -0.14 -7.28 2.52
CA PHE A 38 -0.54 -8.65 2.22
C PHE A 38 -1.78 -8.71 1.32
N GLU A 39 -2.82 -7.93 1.63
CA GLU A 39 -4.03 -7.82 0.77
C GLU A 39 -3.64 -7.53 -0.69
N ARG A 40 -2.74 -6.56 -0.90
CA ARG A 40 -2.30 -6.17 -2.24
C ARG A 40 -1.41 -7.21 -2.90
N LEU A 41 -0.50 -7.84 -2.16
CA LEU A 41 0.30 -8.95 -2.69
C LEU A 41 -0.58 -10.09 -3.21
N TYR A 42 -1.61 -10.48 -2.45
CA TYR A 42 -2.54 -11.52 -2.87
C TYR A 42 -3.38 -11.10 -4.08
N CYS A 43 -3.89 -9.86 -4.10
CA CYS A 43 -4.65 -9.33 -5.22
C CYS A 43 -3.82 -9.33 -6.53
N LEU A 44 -2.59 -8.79 -6.50
CA LEU A 44 -1.71 -8.74 -7.66
C LEU A 44 -1.29 -10.13 -8.14
N LYS A 45 -1.06 -11.07 -7.22
CA LYS A 45 -0.75 -12.46 -7.57
C LYS A 45 -1.95 -13.16 -8.21
N SER A 46 -3.16 -12.92 -7.70
CA SER A 46 -4.40 -13.46 -8.26
C SER A 46 -4.63 -12.97 -9.70
N LEU A 47 -4.40 -11.67 -9.96
CA LEU A 47 -4.54 -11.09 -11.30
C LEU A 47 -3.60 -11.71 -12.33
N ARG A 48 -2.36 -12.02 -11.95
CA ARG A 48 -1.39 -12.67 -12.85
C ARG A 48 -1.71 -14.15 -13.09
N ASN A 49 -2.40 -14.82 -12.16
CA ASN A 49 -2.72 -16.23 -12.33
C ASN A 49 -3.66 -16.44 -13.53
N GLY A 50 -3.24 -17.32 -14.45
CA GLY A 50 -3.98 -17.65 -15.67
C GLY A 50 -4.13 -16.49 -16.64
N PHE A 51 -3.31 -15.43 -16.53
CA PHE A 51 -3.34 -14.30 -17.47
C PHE A 51 -2.98 -14.75 -18.89
N GLU A 52 -1.84 -15.43 -19.04
CA GLU A 52 -1.38 -16.01 -20.31
C GLU A 52 -2.45 -16.88 -20.98
N SER A 53 -3.02 -17.84 -20.24
CA SER A 53 -4.08 -18.72 -20.75
C SER A 53 -5.36 -17.97 -21.14
N PHE A 54 -5.65 -16.85 -20.46
CA PHE A 54 -6.80 -16.02 -20.76
C PHE A 54 -6.60 -15.24 -22.06
N ILE A 55 -5.44 -14.62 -22.24
CA ILE A 55 -5.11 -13.88 -23.48
C ILE A 55 -5.06 -14.82 -24.67
N GLN A 56 -4.41 -15.98 -24.52
CA GLN A 56 -4.38 -16.98 -25.58
C GLN A 56 -5.80 -17.46 -25.95
N GLY A 57 -6.70 -17.61 -24.98
CA GLY A 57 -8.10 -17.93 -25.23
C GLY A 57 -8.85 -16.85 -26.01
N ILE A 58 -8.62 -15.57 -25.68
CA ILE A 58 -9.20 -14.43 -26.40
C ILE A 58 -8.68 -14.36 -27.84
N GLN A 59 -7.36 -14.48 -28.03
CA GLN A 59 -6.74 -14.47 -29.36
C GLN A 59 -7.31 -15.59 -30.24
N ASN A 60 -7.37 -16.82 -29.74
CA ASN A 60 -7.95 -17.95 -30.46
C ASN A 60 -9.43 -17.72 -30.83
N ALA A 61 -10.23 -17.15 -29.93
CA ALA A 61 -11.64 -16.85 -30.20
C ALA A 61 -11.80 -15.77 -31.28
N LEU A 62 -10.93 -14.76 -31.27
CA LEU A 62 -10.90 -13.69 -32.28
C LEU A 62 -10.45 -14.19 -33.65
N GLU A 63 -9.45 -15.06 -33.72
CA GLU A 63 -9.02 -15.73 -34.95
C GLU A 63 -10.14 -16.58 -35.58
N MET A 64 -10.95 -17.23 -34.75
CA MET A 64 -12.14 -17.98 -35.20
C MET A 64 -13.35 -17.08 -35.53
N LYS A 65 -13.19 -15.75 -35.44
CA LYS A 65 -14.24 -14.74 -35.58
C LYS A 65 -15.44 -14.93 -34.65
N ASP A 66 -15.25 -15.60 -33.51
CA ASP A 66 -16.28 -15.82 -32.50
C ASP A 66 -16.17 -14.78 -31.37
N LEU A 67 -16.70 -13.58 -31.65
CA LEU A 67 -16.80 -12.51 -30.67
C LEU A 67 -17.65 -12.89 -29.45
N SER A 68 -18.63 -13.79 -29.62
CA SER A 68 -19.49 -14.21 -28.51
C SER A 68 -18.72 -15.06 -27.51
N GLU A 69 -17.85 -15.95 -27.99
CA GLU A 69 -16.99 -16.74 -27.11
C GLU A 69 -15.92 -15.88 -26.43
N ALA A 70 -15.34 -14.91 -27.14
CA ALA A 70 -14.41 -13.95 -26.55
C ALA A 70 -15.03 -13.17 -25.37
N ILE A 71 -16.27 -12.68 -25.54
CA ILE A 71 -17.00 -11.98 -24.48
C ILE A 71 -17.30 -12.92 -23.29
N LYS A 72 -17.69 -14.18 -23.55
CA LYS A 72 -17.92 -15.16 -22.47
C LYS A 72 -16.65 -15.48 -21.69
N LEU A 73 -15.49 -15.53 -22.35
CA LEU A 73 -14.21 -15.71 -21.66
C LEU A 73 -13.93 -14.54 -20.71
N CYS A 74 -14.21 -13.31 -21.14
CA CYS A 74 -14.15 -12.15 -20.26
C CYS A 74 -15.12 -12.30 -19.07
N ASP A 75 -16.37 -12.69 -19.30
CA ASP A 75 -17.36 -12.84 -18.23
C ASP A 75 -17.00 -13.92 -17.20
N LYS A 76 -16.29 -14.97 -17.63
CA LYS A 76 -15.83 -16.05 -16.73
C LYS A 76 -14.66 -15.64 -15.84
N LYS A 77 -13.83 -14.68 -16.29
CA LYS A 77 -12.63 -14.27 -15.56
C LYS A 77 -12.80 -12.88 -14.98
N GLU A 78 -12.93 -12.82 -13.66
CA GLU A 78 -12.88 -11.55 -12.95
C GLU A 78 -11.44 -11.00 -12.95
N GLY A 79 -11.29 -9.73 -13.30
CA GLY A 79 -10.00 -9.04 -13.26
C GLY A 79 -9.88 -7.89 -14.24
N SER A 80 -8.92 -7.01 -14.01
CA SER A 80 -8.76 -5.76 -14.78
C SER A 80 -8.56 -5.99 -16.28
N PHE A 81 -7.79 -6.99 -16.68
CA PHE A 81 -7.61 -7.33 -18.09
C PHE A 81 -8.91 -7.76 -18.77
N SER A 82 -9.76 -8.50 -18.07
CA SER A 82 -11.05 -8.96 -18.61
C SER A 82 -12.00 -7.78 -18.85
N SER A 83 -12.12 -6.88 -17.87
CA SER A 83 -12.93 -5.67 -17.98
C SER A 83 -12.51 -4.81 -19.18
N VAL A 84 -11.20 -4.60 -19.35
CA VAL A 84 -10.63 -3.75 -20.41
C VAL A 84 -10.83 -4.37 -21.79
N ILE A 85 -10.50 -5.65 -21.95
CA ILE A 85 -10.71 -6.36 -23.21
C ILE A 85 -12.19 -6.39 -23.57
N LYS A 86 -13.07 -6.68 -22.61
CA LYS A 86 -14.53 -6.66 -22.83
C LYS A 86 -15.03 -5.30 -23.31
N ALA A 87 -14.51 -4.20 -22.77
CA ALA A 87 -14.89 -2.85 -23.22
C ALA A 87 -14.56 -2.61 -24.70
N GLY A 88 -13.44 -3.17 -25.18
CA GLY A 88 -13.07 -3.17 -26.60
C GLY A 88 -13.96 -4.09 -27.44
N LEU A 89 -14.16 -5.35 -27.00
CA LEU A 89 -14.99 -6.35 -27.68
C LEU A 89 -16.43 -5.87 -27.90
N LEU A 90 -17.02 -5.18 -26.92
CA LEU A 90 -18.37 -4.62 -27.03
C LEU A 90 -18.50 -3.53 -28.10
N LYS A 91 -17.37 -2.93 -28.52
CA LYS A 91 -17.29 -1.92 -29.57
C LYS A 91 -16.62 -2.43 -30.85
N ALA A 92 -16.51 -3.76 -31.03
CA ALA A 92 -15.83 -4.38 -32.16
C ALA A 92 -16.28 -3.88 -33.55
N ASN A 93 -17.52 -3.39 -33.70
CA ASN A 93 -18.05 -2.86 -34.96
C ASN A 93 -17.78 -1.36 -35.20
N LYS A 94 -16.91 -0.74 -34.40
CA LYS A 94 -16.56 0.68 -34.51
C LYS A 94 -15.15 0.84 -35.07
N GLU A 95 -14.82 2.08 -35.42
CA GLU A 95 -13.47 2.44 -35.85
C GLU A 95 -12.45 2.19 -34.73
N ARG A 96 -11.20 1.91 -35.12
CA ARG A 96 -10.06 1.66 -34.23
C ARG A 96 -10.01 2.63 -33.05
N GLU A 97 -10.11 3.91 -33.34
CA GLU A 97 -10.02 4.98 -32.34
C GLU A 97 -11.08 4.83 -31.24
N VAL A 98 -12.32 4.44 -31.60
CA VAL A 98 -13.42 4.27 -30.64
C VAL A 98 -13.22 3.03 -29.75
N ILE A 99 -12.58 1.99 -30.28
CA ILE A 99 -12.24 0.76 -29.54
C ILE A 99 -11.11 1.07 -28.56
N GLU A 100 -10.01 1.66 -29.03
CA GLU A 100 -8.86 2.05 -28.21
C GLU A 100 -9.29 2.98 -27.07
N GLN A 101 -10.07 4.03 -27.37
CA GLN A 101 -10.60 4.94 -26.34
C GLN A 101 -11.45 4.23 -25.28
N ALA A 102 -12.23 3.21 -25.67
CA ALA A 102 -13.04 2.45 -24.72
C ALA A 102 -12.18 1.61 -23.78
N MET A 103 -11.16 0.96 -24.33
CA MET A 103 -10.21 0.16 -23.57
C MET A 103 -9.36 1.03 -22.65
N GLU A 104 -8.85 2.17 -23.13
CA GLU A 104 -8.10 3.13 -22.33
C GLU A 104 -8.91 3.68 -21.16
N LEU A 105 -10.17 4.06 -21.40
CA LEU A 105 -11.04 4.57 -20.34
C LEU A 105 -11.24 3.51 -19.25
N GLN A 106 -11.54 2.27 -19.65
CA GLN A 106 -11.71 1.17 -18.71
C GLN A 106 -10.40 0.86 -17.98
N ALA A 107 -9.26 0.89 -18.68
CA ALA A 107 -7.95 0.65 -18.09
C ALA A 107 -7.64 1.68 -17.00
N ARG A 108 -7.91 2.97 -17.24
CA ARG A 108 -7.73 4.01 -16.22
C ARG A 108 -8.57 3.77 -14.96
N ILE A 109 -9.81 3.31 -15.11
CA ILE A 109 -10.69 2.99 -13.96
C ILE A 109 -10.11 1.83 -13.15
N GLU A 110 -9.67 0.76 -13.83
CA GLU A 110 -9.08 -0.41 -13.20
C GLU A 110 -7.76 -0.06 -12.49
N ILE A 111 -6.88 0.68 -13.15
CA ILE A 111 -5.59 1.12 -12.58
C ILE A 111 -5.83 1.98 -11.34
N ALA A 112 -6.77 2.93 -11.38
CA ALA A 112 -7.11 3.76 -10.23
C ALA A 112 -7.58 2.91 -9.02
N SER A 113 -8.30 1.81 -9.26
CA SER A 113 -8.72 0.86 -8.22
C SER A 113 -7.53 0.09 -7.63
N LEU A 114 -6.57 -0.31 -8.48
CA LEU A 114 -5.32 -0.97 -8.06
C LEU A 114 -4.44 -0.03 -7.21
N GLU A 115 -4.40 1.26 -7.53
CA GLU A 115 -3.61 2.24 -6.78
C GLU A 115 -4.23 2.64 -5.44
N LYS A 116 -5.57 2.59 -5.30
CA LYS A 116 -6.30 3.21 -4.17
C LYS A 116 -5.76 2.82 -2.80
N ASN A 117 -5.56 1.53 -2.51
CA ASN A 117 -5.06 1.13 -1.18
C ASN A 117 -3.53 1.25 -1.08
N THR A 118 -2.81 1.24 -2.21
CA THR A 118 -1.37 1.49 -2.26
C THR A 118 -1.04 2.94 -1.85
N LYS A 119 -1.95 3.90 -2.13
CA LYS A 119 -1.84 5.29 -1.65
C LYS A 119 -1.87 5.40 -0.13
N ILE A 120 -2.67 4.56 0.55
CA ILE A 120 -2.72 4.52 2.02
C ILE A 120 -1.39 4.01 2.58
N LEU A 121 -0.77 3.02 1.92
CA LEU A 121 0.55 2.52 2.32
C LEU A 121 1.63 3.60 2.24
N SER A 122 1.61 4.42 1.18
CA SER A 122 2.47 5.60 1.05
C SER A 122 2.22 6.60 2.17
N LEU A 123 0.95 6.87 2.50
CA LEU A 123 0.60 7.77 3.59
C LEU A 123 1.18 7.30 4.93
N VAL A 124 1.05 6.01 5.25
CA VAL A 124 1.60 5.42 6.48
C VAL A 124 3.12 5.52 6.52
N ALA A 125 3.81 5.25 5.39
CA ALA A 125 5.26 5.41 5.28
C ALA A 125 5.71 6.84 5.60
N HIS A 126 4.95 7.86 5.19
CA HIS A 126 5.29 9.26 5.45
C HIS A 126 4.90 9.73 6.85
N ILE A 127 3.77 9.27 7.39
CA ILE A 127 3.26 9.75 8.68
C ILE A 127 3.93 9.04 9.85
N ALA A 128 4.29 7.76 9.75
CA ALA A 128 4.88 7.01 10.87
C ALA A 128 6.16 7.67 11.47
N PRO A 129 7.12 8.18 10.67
CA PRO A 129 8.26 8.94 11.19
C PRO A 129 7.85 10.25 11.87
N LEU A 130 6.83 10.94 11.33
CA LEU A 130 6.34 12.20 11.89
C LEU A 130 5.67 11.97 13.25
N ILE A 131 4.97 10.85 13.43
CA ILE A 131 4.43 10.45 14.74
C ILE A 131 5.57 10.15 15.72
N GLY A 132 6.62 9.45 15.28
CA GLY A 132 7.81 9.20 16.11
C GLY A 132 8.53 10.49 16.52
N LEU A 133 8.69 11.43 15.59
CA LEU A 133 9.25 12.75 15.84
C LEU A 133 8.38 13.55 16.83
N LEU A 134 7.05 13.49 16.71
CA LEU A 134 6.14 14.10 17.68
C LEU A 134 6.39 13.56 19.10
N GLY A 135 6.69 12.26 19.23
CA GLY A 135 7.11 11.66 20.50
C GLY A 135 8.35 12.31 21.11
N THR A 136 9.35 12.65 20.29
CA THR A 136 10.53 13.39 20.80
C THR A 136 10.19 14.78 21.28
N VAL A 137 9.35 15.51 20.53
CA VAL A 137 8.94 16.86 20.93
C VAL A 137 8.22 16.82 22.28
N ILE A 138 7.35 15.84 22.50
CA ILE A 138 6.62 15.69 23.76
C ILE A 138 7.57 15.28 24.90
N GLY A 139 8.48 14.34 24.67
CA GLY A 139 9.46 13.95 25.69
C GLY A 139 10.40 15.10 26.10
N PHE A 140 10.82 15.94 25.15
CA PHE A 140 11.56 17.18 25.47
C PHE A 140 10.71 18.14 26.31
N ILE A 141 9.44 18.35 25.97
CA ILE A 141 8.53 19.21 26.77
C ILE A 141 8.42 18.69 28.21
N GLN A 142 8.35 17.37 28.40
CA GLN A 142 8.28 16.74 29.73
C GLN A 142 9.59 16.90 30.50
N ALA A 143 10.75 16.65 29.87
CA ALA A 143 12.06 16.85 30.47
C ALA A 143 12.24 18.30 30.97
N PHE A 144 11.86 19.30 30.16
CA PHE A 144 11.89 20.70 30.58
C PHE A 144 10.87 21.02 31.68
N SER A 145 9.73 20.33 31.71
CA SER A 145 8.74 20.50 32.77
C SER A 145 9.24 19.99 34.12
N GLU A 146 9.87 18.81 34.15
CA GLU A 146 10.46 18.27 35.38
C GLU A 146 11.55 19.20 35.90
N MET A 147 12.43 19.70 35.02
CA MET A 147 13.47 20.66 35.36
C MET A 147 12.93 21.95 36.00
N ARG A 148 11.80 22.49 35.49
CA ARG A 148 11.17 23.68 36.07
C ARG A 148 10.58 23.40 37.45
N LEU A 149 10.00 22.21 37.65
CA LEU A 149 9.28 21.85 38.88
C LEU A 149 10.23 21.48 40.03
N SER A 150 11.37 20.84 39.74
CA SER A 150 12.34 20.44 40.78
C SER A 150 13.07 21.63 41.40
N GLY A 151 13.10 22.80 40.75
CA GLY A 151 13.99 23.90 41.10
C GLY A 151 15.45 23.50 40.91
N LEU A 152 16.34 24.47 40.70
CA LEU A 152 17.77 24.22 40.38
C LEU A 152 18.57 23.49 41.47
N VAL A 153 17.95 23.06 42.58
CA VAL A 153 18.60 22.54 43.78
C VAL A 153 18.63 21.00 43.83
N ASP A 154 17.65 20.31 43.23
CA ASP A 154 17.59 18.84 43.17
C ASP A 154 17.06 18.37 41.81
N ILE A 155 17.82 18.63 40.75
CA ILE A 155 17.50 18.12 39.41
C ILE A 155 17.57 16.59 39.47
N ASN A 156 16.41 15.92 39.40
CA ASN A 156 16.36 14.47 39.30
C ASN A 156 16.78 14.04 37.89
N ALA A 157 18.10 13.95 37.68
CA ALA A 157 18.72 13.60 36.41
C ALA A 157 18.19 12.27 35.84
N THR A 158 17.81 11.33 36.71
CA THR A 158 17.23 10.04 36.32
C THR A 158 15.90 10.22 35.59
N LYS A 159 14.97 11.03 36.13
CA LYS A 159 13.67 11.28 35.49
C LYS A 159 13.77 12.01 34.16
N ILE A 160 14.70 12.96 34.06
CA ILE A 160 14.97 13.66 32.80
C ILE A 160 15.55 12.68 31.78
N GLY A 161 16.49 11.84 32.20
CA GLY A 161 17.07 10.78 31.38
C GLY A 161 16.02 9.83 30.84
N GLU A 162 15.10 9.36 31.70
CA GLU A 162 13.97 8.50 31.32
C GLU A 162 13.10 9.17 30.24
N ALA A 163 12.69 10.43 30.43
CA ALA A 163 11.86 11.15 29.45
C ALA A 163 12.54 11.30 28.07
N LEU A 164 13.86 11.53 28.06
CA LEU A 164 14.65 11.67 26.84
C LEU A 164 14.92 10.33 26.16
N GLU A 165 15.21 9.29 26.93
CA GLU A 165 15.37 7.92 26.42
C GLU A 165 14.08 7.46 25.73
N PHE A 166 12.93 7.66 26.37
CA PHE A 166 11.65 7.31 25.76
C PHE A 166 11.33 8.12 24.51
N ALA A 167 11.65 9.41 24.48
CA ALA A 167 11.57 10.22 23.27
C ALA A 167 12.34 9.57 22.10
N LEU A 168 13.58 9.15 22.33
CA LEU A 168 14.40 8.52 21.29
C LEU A 168 13.83 7.18 20.84
N ILE A 169 13.33 6.36 21.77
CA ILE A 169 12.70 5.06 21.44
C ILE A 169 11.46 5.27 20.57
N THR A 170 10.62 6.28 20.83
CA THR A 170 9.43 6.55 20.00
C THR A 170 9.80 6.91 18.54
N THR A 171 10.88 7.66 18.34
CA THR A 171 11.39 7.95 16.98
C THR A 171 11.94 6.72 16.31
N ALA A 172 12.76 5.93 17.03
CA ALA A 172 13.27 4.67 16.50
C ALA A 172 12.13 3.72 16.09
N ALA A 173 11.06 3.63 16.88
CA ALA A 173 9.88 2.84 16.57
C ALA A 173 9.14 3.34 15.32
N GLY A 174 8.94 4.65 15.18
CA GLY A 174 8.33 5.24 13.99
C GLY A 174 9.12 4.94 12.71
N LEU A 175 10.46 5.05 12.78
CA LEU A 175 11.35 4.70 11.68
C LEU A 175 11.34 3.20 11.37
N ALA A 176 11.31 2.34 12.39
CA ALA A 176 11.26 0.89 12.23
C ALA A 176 10.01 0.42 11.47
N VAL A 177 8.89 1.15 11.56
CA VAL A 177 7.68 0.89 10.76
C VAL A 177 7.79 1.54 9.37
N ALA A 178 8.27 2.77 9.28
CA ALA A 178 8.30 3.52 8.04
C ALA A 178 9.22 2.93 6.96
N ILE A 179 10.41 2.46 7.35
CA ILE A 179 11.40 1.88 6.43
C ILE A 179 10.82 0.68 5.65
N PRO A 180 10.32 -0.40 6.31
CA PRO A 180 9.74 -1.52 5.58
C PRO A 180 8.48 -1.13 4.83
N THR A 181 7.66 -0.21 5.36
CA THR A 181 6.44 0.27 4.67
C THR A 181 6.78 0.99 3.37
N THR A 182 7.83 1.80 3.36
CA THR A 182 8.31 2.53 2.17
C THR A 182 8.79 1.55 1.11
N LEU A 183 9.58 0.54 1.50
CA LEU A 183 10.05 -0.50 0.60
C LEU A 183 8.88 -1.31 -0.01
N ALA A 184 7.92 -1.70 0.84
CA ALA A 184 6.71 -2.39 0.43
C ALA A 184 5.87 -1.57 -0.57
N TYR A 185 5.71 -0.27 -0.32
CA TYR A 185 5.03 0.64 -1.23
C TYR A 185 5.70 0.68 -2.61
N HIS A 186 7.01 0.95 -2.67
CA HIS A 186 7.72 1.01 -3.95
C HIS A 186 7.70 -0.33 -4.70
N TYR A 187 7.80 -1.45 -4.00
CA TYR A 187 7.67 -2.77 -4.60
C TYR A 187 6.29 -2.97 -5.25
N LEU A 188 5.20 -2.59 -4.57
CA LEU A 188 3.85 -2.71 -5.11
C LEU A 188 3.62 -1.77 -6.29
N VAL A 189 4.12 -0.52 -6.23
CA VAL A 189 4.02 0.45 -7.32
C VAL A 189 4.71 -0.08 -8.59
N ALA A 190 5.96 -0.53 -8.47
CA ALA A 190 6.69 -1.10 -9.61
C ALA A 190 5.94 -2.30 -10.21
N ARG A 191 5.25 -3.09 -9.38
CA ARG A 191 4.47 -4.23 -9.85
C ARG A 191 3.19 -3.83 -10.57
N ILE A 192 2.52 -2.76 -10.12
CA ILE A 192 1.36 -2.17 -10.80
C ILE A 192 1.78 -1.59 -12.15
N GLU A 193 2.88 -0.83 -12.20
CA GLU A 193 3.42 -0.26 -13.46
C GLU A 193 3.69 -1.35 -14.51
N ASN A 194 4.28 -2.47 -14.10
CA ASN A 194 4.47 -3.61 -15.02
C ASN A 194 3.15 -4.19 -15.54
N LEU A 195 2.10 -4.26 -14.70
CA LEU A 195 0.77 -4.73 -15.13
C LEU A 195 0.12 -3.74 -16.10
N VAL A 196 0.34 -2.43 -15.93
CA VAL A 196 -0.14 -1.39 -16.85
C VAL A 196 0.48 -1.57 -18.23
N LEU A 197 1.80 -1.76 -18.30
CA LEU A 197 2.50 -1.98 -19.57
C LEU A 197 2.02 -3.25 -20.28
N GLU A 198 1.82 -4.34 -19.52
CA GLU A 198 1.29 -5.60 -20.04
C GLU A 198 -0.14 -5.42 -20.57
N LEU A 199 -0.98 -4.68 -19.85
CA LEU A 199 -2.34 -4.34 -20.27
C LEU A 199 -2.38 -3.51 -21.56
N GLU A 200 -1.53 -2.50 -21.68
CA GLU A 200 -1.44 -1.67 -22.88
C GLU A 200 -0.95 -2.47 -24.11
N ALA A 201 0.06 -3.30 -23.93
CA ALA A 201 0.58 -4.17 -24.99
C ALA A 201 -0.47 -5.16 -25.49
N THR A 202 -1.11 -5.88 -24.57
CA THR A 202 -2.18 -6.84 -24.90
C THR A 202 -3.39 -6.15 -25.52
N SER A 203 -3.77 -4.97 -25.03
CA SER A 203 -4.90 -4.22 -25.59
C SER A 203 -4.64 -3.84 -27.06
N SER A 204 -3.43 -3.38 -27.35
CA SER A 204 -3.01 -3.03 -28.72
C SER A 204 -3.02 -4.25 -29.65
N GLU A 205 -2.56 -5.40 -29.16
CA GLU A 205 -2.56 -6.66 -29.92
C GLU A 205 -3.98 -7.13 -30.24
N VAL A 206 -4.88 -7.11 -29.24
CA VAL A 206 -6.29 -7.47 -29.41
C VAL A 206 -6.97 -6.57 -30.43
N VAL A 207 -6.76 -5.24 -30.37
CA VAL A 207 -7.32 -4.30 -31.35
C VAL A 207 -6.86 -4.62 -32.77
N ASN A 208 -5.58 -4.91 -32.97
CA ASN A 208 -5.05 -5.26 -34.29
C ASN A 208 -5.72 -6.53 -34.85
N ILE A 209 -5.84 -7.60 -34.04
CA ILE A 209 -6.50 -8.84 -34.45
C ILE A 209 -7.98 -8.61 -34.79
N MET A 210 -8.66 -7.75 -34.03
CA MET A 210 -10.07 -7.42 -34.29
C MET A 210 -10.26 -6.71 -35.63
N LEU A 211 -9.32 -5.84 -36.02
CA LEU A 211 -9.39 -5.09 -37.28
C LEU A 211 -8.94 -5.90 -38.49
N GLU A 212 -7.97 -6.81 -38.34
CA GLU A 212 -7.56 -7.72 -39.41
C GLU A 212 -8.66 -8.73 -39.78
N ASN A 213 -9.57 -9.03 -38.84
CA ASN A 213 -10.65 -9.99 -39.03
C ASN A 213 -11.97 -9.38 -39.53
N GLN A 214 -12.05 -8.05 -39.70
CA GLN A 214 -13.17 -7.36 -40.35
C GLN A 214 -13.09 -7.48 -41.88
#